data_AF-A0A537K305-F1
#
_entry.id   AF-A0A537K305-F1
#
_cell.length_a   1.000
_cell.length_b   1.000
_cell.length_c   1.000
_cell.angle_alpha   90.00
_cell.angle_beta   90.00
_cell.angle_gamma   90.00
#
_symmetry.space_group_name_H-M   'P 1'
#
loop_
_entity.id
_entity.type
_entity.pdbx_description
1 polymer ?
#
loop_
_entity_poly.entity_id
_entity_poly.type
_entity_poly.pdbx_seq_one_letter_code
_entity_poly.pdbx_strand_id
1 'polypeptide(L)'
;MRSLNIWTYFLSNLLILCVNGQGIQTNSITGQITNLSDAKSQKIIEEVRFYEPEGNVRIPYSRIKGSPFWRDEFLQARIYTTYGKIYSAPIRLNLVTNEIHFLKDGEERVLVELGIDKIIFELDKDSVLFLANNSNMAVTNKNENGYMQVLNRGKYELLKQVRRTVDSADSLFRTQKRYFFV
;
A
#
# COMPACT_ATOMS: atom_id res chain seq x y z
N MET A 1 -41.50 6.45 36.59
CA MET A 1 -41.71 6.34 35.13
C MET A 1 -40.51 6.96 34.45
N ARG A 2 -39.93 6.26 33.48
CA ARG A 2 -38.53 6.35 33.02
C ARG A 2 -38.22 7.63 32.22
N SER A 3 -37.06 8.24 32.49
CA SER A 3 -36.39 9.22 31.64
C SER A 3 -35.26 8.54 30.84
N LEU A 4 -35.30 8.59 29.51
CA LEU A 4 -34.28 8.18 28.53
C LEU A 4 -34.57 9.04 27.28
N ASN A 5 -33.69 9.63 26.46
CA ASN A 5 -32.23 9.58 26.19
C ASN A 5 -31.86 10.93 25.52
N ILE A 6 -30.86 11.69 25.99
CA ILE A 6 -29.47 11.74 25.49
C ILE A 6 -29.31 11.43 23.99
N TRP A 7 -29.11 12.47 23.18
CA TRP A 7 -28.51 12.38 21.84
C TRP A 7 -27.00 12.62 21.99
N THR A 8 -26.20 11.57 21.84
CA THR A 8 -24.74 11.63 21.80
C THR A 8 -24.28 11.93 20.37
N TYR A 9 -23.55 13.04 20.22
CA TYR A 9 -22.85 13.40 19.00
C TYR A 9 -21.69 12.43 18.75
N PHE A 10 -21.62 11.85 17.55
CA PHE A 10 -20.46 11.10 17.06
C PHE A 10 -19.31 12.09 16.78
N LEU A 11 -18.30 12.10 17.66
CA LEU A 11 -17.03 12.77 17.40
C LEU A 11 -16.10 11.79 16.69
N SER A 12 -15.79 12.06 15.42
CA SER A 12 -14.68 11.42 14.72
C SER A 12 -13.37 11.87 15.34
N ASN A 13 -12.65 10.96 15.99
CA ASN A 13 -11.30 11.22 16.50
C ASN A 13 -10.32 11.37 15.33
N LEU A 14 -9.99 12.61 14.98
CA LEU A 14 -8.83 12.96 14.17
C LEU A 14 -7.59 12.91 15.07
N LEU A 15 -6.80 11.84 14.98
CA LEU A 15 -5.55 11.73 15.72
C LEU A 15 -4.44 12.46 14.95
N ILE A 16 -4.04 13.64 15.43
CA ILE A 16 -2.86 14.36 14.92
C ILE A 16 -1.65 13.83 15.69
N LEU A 17 -0.81 13.02 15.03
CA LEU A 17 0.47 12.58 15.61
C LEU A 17 1.56 13.61 15.30
N CYS A 18 2.06 14.27 16.34
CA CYS A 18 3.29 15.05 16.26
C CYS A 18 4.49 14.11 16.25
N VAL A 19 5.07 13.86 15.08
CA VAL A 19 6.41 13.27 14.99
C VAL A 19 7.42 14.40 15.18
N ASN A 20 8.20 14.35 16.26
CA ASN A 20 9.33 15.25 16.46
C ASN A 20 10.37 14.97 15.37
N GLY A 21 10.44 15.87 14.39
CA GLY A 21 11.39 15.81 13.29
C GLY A 21 12.82 15.96 13.80
N GLN A 22 13.51 14.83 13.99
CA GLN A 22 14.94 14.80 13.72
C GLN A 22 15.08 14.90 12.21
N GLY A 23 15.72 15.98 11.76
CA GLY A 23 15.82 16.32 10.35
C GLY A 23 16.23 15.10 9.52
N ILE A 24 15.48 14.85 8.45
CA ILE A 24 15.87 13.90 7.42
C ILE A 24 17.23 14.37 6.92
N GLN A 25 18.31 13.71 7.36
CA GLN A 25 19.60 13.82 6.70
C GLN A 25 19.39 13.23 5.32
N THR A 26 19.20 14.08 4.32
CA THR A 26 19.30 13.67 2.93
C THR A 26 20.77 13.38 2.68
N ASN A 27 21.20 12.15 2.99
CA ASN A 27 22.42 11.63 2.43
C ASN A 27 22.29 11.79 0.91
N SER A 28 23.28 12.44 0.30
CA SER A 28 23.39 12.54 -1.16
C SER A 28 23.60 11.14 -1.70
N ILE A 29 22.52 10.39 -1.91
CA ILE A 29 22.57 9.07 -2.53
C ILE A 29 22.94 9.31 -4.00
N THR A 30 24.23 9.22 -4.33
CA THR A 30 24.70 8.93 -5.69
C THR A 30 24.27 7.51 -6.03
N GLY A 31 22.98 7.33 -6.27
CA GLY A 31 22.41 6.03 -6.56
C GLY A 31 22.75 5.64 -7.99
N GLN A 32 23.17 4.39 -8.19
CA GLN A 32 23.22 3.83 -9.53
C GLN A 32 21.77 3.65 -10.00
N ILE A 33 21.41 4.33 -11.08
CA ILE A 33 20.14 4.09 -11.76
C ILE A 33 20.27 2.74 -12.45
N THR A 34 19.47 1.78 -12.00
CA THR A 34 19.41 0.42 -12.57
C THR A 34 18.05 0.20 -13.18
N ASN A 35 17.98 -0.50 -14.31
CA ASN A 35 16.70 -0.90 -14.86
C ASN A 35 16.05 -1.94 -13.92
N LEU A 36 14.74 -1.83 -13.72
CA LEU A 36 13.99 -2.79 -12.89
C LEU A 36 14.02 -4.21 -13.50
N SER A 37 14.33 -4.34 -14.80
CA SER A 37 14.58 -5.63 -15.47
C SER A 37 15.63 -6.47 -14.76
N ASP A 38 16.61 -5.86 -14.11
CA ASP A 38 17.74 -6.55 -13.48
C ASP A 38 17.48 -6.89 -12.00
N ALA A 39 16.33 -6.44 -11.47
CA ALA A 39 15.96 -6.67 -10.09
C ALA A 39 15.47 -8.12 -9.85
N LYS A 40 15.66 -8.58 -8.61
CA LYS A 40 15.10 -9.86 -8.17
C LYS A 40 13.58 -9.79 -8.24
N SER A 41 12.99 -10.70 -8.99
CA SER A 41 11.55 -10.72 -9.26
C SER A 41 11.00 -12.14 -9.27
N GLN A 42 9.71 -12.24 -9.03
CA GLN A 42 8.97 -13.49 -9.06
C GLN A 42 7.72 -13.37 -9.92
N LYS A 43 7.20 -14.52 -10.35
CA LYS A 43 5.89 -14.58 -11.02
C LYS A 43 4.80 -14.17 -10.03
N ILE A 44 3.79 -13.47 -10.53
CA ILE A 44 2.62 -13.09 -9.74
C ILE A 44 1.92 -14.33 -9.22
N ILE A 45 1.53 -14.26 -7.96
CA ILE A 45 0.59 -15.22 -7.39
C ILE A 45 -0.81 -14.60 -7.56
N GLU A 46 -1.64 -15.21 -8.40
CA GLU A 46 -2.97 -14.67 -8.75
C GLU A 46 -4.05 -14.95 -7.69
N GLU A 47 -3.67 -14.98 -6.41
CA GLU A 47 -4.58 -15.27 -5.30
C GLU A 47 -4.33 -14.32 -4.12
N VAL A 48 -5.39 -14.01 -3.38
CA VAL A 48 -5.28 -13.38 -2.06
C VAL A 48 -5.44 -14.45 -1.00
N ARG A 49 -4.56 -14.41 0.01
CA ARG A 49 -4.63 -15.25 1.20
C ARG A 49 -5.13 -14.42 2.36
N PHE A 50 -6.21 -14.85 3.00
CA PHE A 50 -6.69 -14.24 4.23
C PHE A 50 -7.31 -15.28 5.17
N TYR A 51 -7.42 -14.89 6.43
CA TYR A 51 -7.91 -15.75 7.51
C TYR A 51 -9.41 -15.50 7.70
N GLU A 52 -10.22 -16.51 7.41
CA GLU A 52 -11.61 -16.57 7.88
C GLU A 52 -11.66 -17.36 9.20
N PRO A 53 -12.72 -17.23 10.02
CA PRO A 53 -12.87 -18.01 11.26
C PRO A 53 -12.76 -19.53 11.04
N GLU A 54 -13.11 -20.00 9.84
CA GLU A 54 -13.10 -21.41 9.42
C GLU A 54 -11.73 -21.88 8.87
N GLY A 55 -10.77 -20.97 8.70
CA GLY A 55 -9.40 -21.30 8.28
C GLY A 55 -8.82 -20.38 7.22
N ASN A 56 -7.68 -20.81 6.66
CA ASN A 56 -6.99 -20.12 5.57
C ASN A 56 -7.77 -20.27 4.27
N VAL A 57 -8.25 -19.16 3.73
CA VAL A 57 -8.94 -19.13 2.44
C VAL A 57 -8.02 -18.53 1.38
N ARG A 58 -7.98 -19.18 0.21
CA ARG A 58 -7.28 -18.70 -0.98
C ARG A 58 -8.30 -18.38 -2.04
N ILE A 59 -8.41 -17.09 -2.39
CA ILE A 59 -9.37 -16.63 -3.40
C ILE A 59 -8.59 -16.08 -4.59
N PRO A 60 -8.82 -16.61 -5.81
CA PRO A 60 -8.24 -16.05 -7.03
C PRO A 60 -8.69 -14.60 -7.22
N TYR A 61 -7.81 -13.71 -7.71
CA TYR A 61 -8.19 -12.31 -7.99
C TYR A 61 -9.40 -12.21 -8.93
N SER A 62 -9.54 -13.14 -9.89
CA SER A 62 -10.67 -13.20 -10.82
C SER A 62 -12.05 -13.39 -10.16
N ARG A 63 -12.09 -13.85 -8.89
CA ARG A 63 -13.33 -14.00 -8.12
C ARG A 63 -13.64 -12.82 -7.20
N ILE A 64 -12.74 -11.84 -7.11
CA ILE A 64 -12.87 -10.67 -6.24
C ILE A 64 -13.19 -9.47 -7.12
N LYS A 65 -14.31 -8.79 -6.83
CA LYS A 65 -14.71 -7.59 -7.56
C LYS A 65 -13.90 -6.37 -7.12
N GLY A 66 -13.67 -5.44 -8.04
CA GLY A 66 -12.88 -4.24 -7.82
C GLY A 66 -11.40 -4.47 -8.13
N SER A 67 -10.54 -3.63 -7.56
CA SER A 67 -9.09 -3.69 -7.77
C SER A 67 -8.33 -3.74 -6.45
N PRO A 68 -7.22 -4.50 -6.36
CA PRO A 68 -6.32 -4.46 -5.22
C PRO A 68 -5.33 -3.29 -5.29
N PHE A 69 -5.26 -2.58 -6.42
CA PHE A 69 -4.20 -1.61 -6.69
C PHE A 69 -4.54 -0.20 -6.21
N TRP A 70 -3.51 0.59 -5.90
CA TRP A 70 -3.68 2.03 -5.67
C TRP A 70 -4.25 2.73 -6.90
N ARG A 71 -3.70 2.41 -8.07
CA ARG A 71 -4.21 2.73 -9.41
C ARG A 71 -4.05 1.51 -10.30
N ASP A 72 -5.02 1.30 -11.19
CA ASP A 72 -5.08 0.09 -12.02
C ASP A 72 -4.06 0.11 -13.17
N GLU A 73 -3.71 1.31 -13.61
CA GLU A 73 -2.73 1.59 -14.65
C GLU A 73 -1.30 1.43 -14.13
N PHE A 74 -0.40 0.99 -15.00
CA PHE A 74 1.04 1.06 -14.75
C PHE A 74 1.50 2.50 -14.92
N LEU A 75 1.98 3.11 -13.84
CA LEU A 75 2.48 4.47 -13.85
C LEU A 75 3.98 4.48 -13.71
N GLN A 76 4.64 5.38 -14.44
CA GLN A 76 6.07 5.58 -14.33
C GLN A 76 6.44 5.92 -12.89
N ALA A 77 7.38 5.19 -12.31
CA ALA A 77 7.82 5.41 -10.95
C ALA A 77 9.32 5.22 -10.78
N ARG A 78 9.85 5.89 -9.75
CA ARG A 78 11.19 5.67 -9.22
C ARG A 78 11.10 5.00 -7.86
N ILE A 79 11.77 3.87 -7.71
CA ILE A 79 11.84 3.11 -6.47
C ILE A 79 13.24 3.30 -5.89
N TYR A 80 13.31 3.79 -4.66
CA TYR A 80 14.54 3.99 -3.92
C TYR A 80 14.66 2.89 -2.88
N THR A 81 15.83 2.25 -2.83
CA THR A 81 16.15 1.30 -1.77
C THR A 81 17.01 1.93 -0.68
N THR A 82 16.95 1.39 0.53
CA THR A 82 17.82 1.77 1.65
C THR A 82 19.30 1.54 1.34
N TYR A 83 19.61 0.66 0.40
CA TYR A 83 20.95 0.38 -0.10
C TYR A 83 21.41 1.36 -1.20
N GLY A 84 20.61 2.38 -1.52
CA GLY A 84 20.96 3.44 -2.46
C GLY A 84 20.76 3.10 -3.94
N LYS A 85 20.11 1.96 -4.27
CA LYS A 85 19.72 1.67 -5.66
C LYS A 85 18.48 2.46 -6.03
N ILE A 86 18.43 2.89 -7.30
CA ILE A 86 17.26 3.56 -7.86
C ILE A 86 16.78 2.76 -9.07
N TYR A 87 15.57 2.23 -8.99
CA TYR A 87 14.90 1.62 -10.13
C TYR A 87 13.95 2.61 -10.76
N SER A 88 13.87 2.62 -12.10
CA SER A 88 12.91 3.44 -12.84
C SER A 88 12.15 2.55 -13.81
N ALA A 89 10.84 2.44 -13.64
CA ALA A 89 9.97 1.65 -14.51
C ALA A 89 8.48 1.99 -14.28
N PRO A 90 7.59 1.67 -15.24
CA PRO A 90 6.16 1.63 -15.00
C PRO A 90 5.81 0.53 -14.00
N ILE A 91 5.14 0.89 -12.91
CA ILE A 91 4.71 -0.03 -11.86
C ILE A 91 3.25 0.21 -11.47
N ARG A 92 2.65 -0.77 -10.80
CA ARG A 92 1.42 -0.61 -10.02
C ARG A 92 1.61 -1.17 -8.62
N LEU A 93 0.99 -0.53 -7.63
CA LEU A 93 1.17 -0.86 -6.22
C LEU A 93 -0.06 -1.63 -5.71
N ASN A 94 0.13 -2.89 -5.33
CA ASN A 94 -0.91 -3.70 -4.72
C ASN A 94 -1.02 -3.35 -3.23
N LEU A 95 -2.16 -2.77 -2.83
CA LEU A 95 -2.40 -2.31 -1.46
C LEU A 95 -2.94 -3.41 -0.53
N VAL A 96 -3.26 -4.59 -1.07
CA VAL A 96 -3.71 -5.75 -0.30
C VAL A 96 -2.51 -6.57 0.15
N THR A 97 -1.58 -6.84 -0.78
CA THR A 97 -0.39 -7.65 -0.52
C THR A 97 0.87 -6.81 -0.26
N ASN A 98 0.81 -5.49 -0.44
CA ASN A 98 1.96 -4.58 -0.43
C ASN A 98 3.05 -4.95 -1.45
N GLU A 99 2.64 -5.55 -2.57
CA GLU A 99 3.54 -5.95 -3.64
C GLU A 99 3.68 -4.84 -4.69
N ILE A 100 4.90 -4.68 -5.21
CA ILE A 100 5.18 -3.79 -6.34
C ILE A 100 5.17 -4.64 -7.61
N HIS A 101 4.21 -4.37 -8.49
CA HIS A 101 4.06 -5.07 -9.75
C HIS A 101 4.68 -4.24 -10.88
N PHE A 102 5.38 -4.89 -11.80
CA PHE A 102 6.02 -4.26 -12.95
C PHE A 102 6.03 -5.19 -14.16
N LEU A 103 6.27 -4.64 -15.34
CA LEU A 103 6.43 -5.42 -16.56
C LEU A 103 7.90 -5.72 -16.81
N LYS A 104 8.22 -7.00 -17.04
CA LYS A 104 9.53 -7.49 -17.47
C LYS A 104 9.33 -8.37 -18.70
N ASP A 105 9.91 -7.97 -19.82
CA ASP A 105 9.81 -8.70 -21.10
C ASP A 105 8.37 -8.95 -21.56
N GLY A 106 7.46 -8.01 -21.27
CA GLY A 106 6.02 -8.12 -21.57
C GLY A 106 5.22 -8.97 -20.58
N GLU A 107 5.88 -9.62 -19.62
CA GLU A 107 5.23 -10.35 -18.53
C GLU A 107 5.15 -9.52 -17.27
N GLU A 108 4.02 -9.60 -16.58
CA GLU A 108 3.87 -8.94 -15.29
C GLU A 108 4.53 -9.77 -14.17
N ARG A 109 5.32 -9.09 -13.33
CA ARG A 109 6.09 -9.68 -12.24
C ARG A 109 6.01 -8.85 -10.97
N VAL A 110 6.32 -9.51 -9.86
CA VAL A 110 6.41 -8.87 -8.54
C VAL A 110 7.88 -8.66 -8.19
N LEU A 111 8.21 -7.44 -7.75
CA LEU A 111 9.53 -7.11 -7.21
C LEU A 111 9.71 -7.79 -5.85
N VAL A 112 10.81 -8.53 -5.68
CA VAL A 112 11.17 -9.25 -4.43
C VAL A 112 12.36 -8.57 -3.75
N GLU A 113 12.80 -7.41 -4.24
CA GLU A 113 13.90 -6.66 -3.65
C GLU A 113 13.52 -6.21 -2.23
N LEU A 114 14.42 -6.45 -1.27
CA LEU A 114 14.26 -6.04 0.11
C LEU A 114 14.77 -4.61 0.32
N GLY A 115 14.27 -3.95 1.37
CA GLY A 115 14.75 -2.64 1.78
C GLY A 115 14.29 -1.53 0.83
N ILE A 116 13.05 -1.56 0.36
CA ILE A 116 12.45 -0.39 -0.28
C ILE A 116 12.33 0.71 0.77
N ASP A 117 12.78 1.92 0.44
CA ASP A 117 12.69 3.12 1.27
C ASP A 117 11.50 3.98 0.85
N LYS A 118 11.43 4.31 -0.44
CA LYS A 118 10.33 5.12 -0.99
C LYS A 118 10.07 4.84 -2.46
N ILE A 119 8.85 5.17 -2.88
CA ILE A 119 8.39 5.09 -4.27
C ILE A 119 7.87 6.47 -4.65
N ILE A 120 8.34 6.99 -5.79
CA ILE A 120 7.85 8.25 -6.36
C ILE A 120 7.18 7.93 -7.68
N PHE A 121 5.87 8.09 -7.75
CA PHE A 121 5.12 8.05 -8.99
C PHE A 121 5.20 9.40 -9.70
N GLU A 122 5.56 9.37 -10.98
CA GLU A 122 5.58 10.53 -11.86
C GLU A 122 4.21 10.65 -12.54
N LEU A 123 3.52 11.78 -12.31
CA LEU A 123 2.27 12.14 -12.98
C LEU A 123 2.56 13.32 -13.91
N ASP A 124 1.69 13.57 -14.88
CA ASP A 124 1.90 14.60 -15.93
C ASP A 124 2.31 15.99 -15.41
N LYS A 125 1.83 16.36 -14.22
CA LYS A 125 2.08 17.69 -13.61
C LYS A 125 2.44 17.64 -12.13
N ASP A 126 2.61 16.44 -11.57
CA ASP A 126 2.85 16.27 -10.14
C ASP A 126 3.58 14.95 -9.86
N SER A 127 3.91 14.70 -8.60
CA SER A 127 4.48 13.44 -8.17
C SER A 127 3.82 12.98 -6.88
N VAL A 128 3.50 11.69 -6.81
CA VAL A 128 2.99 11.09 -5.58
C VAL A 128 4.10 10.29 -4.92
N LEU A 129 4.42 10.65 -3.68
CA LEU A 129 5.42 9.97 -2.87
C LEU A 129 4.75 8.97 -1.92
N PHE A 130 5.24 7.74 -1.94
CA PHE A 130 4.96 6.72 -0.95
C PHE A 130 6.24 6.40 -0.16
N LEU A 131 6.13 6.37 1.15
CA LEU A 131 7.18 5.88 2.05
C LEU A 131 6.90 4.42 2.40
N ALA A 132 7.92 3.58 2.33
CA ALA A 132 7.83 2.21 2.78
C ALA A 132 8.19 2.14 4.27
N ASN A 133 7.31 1.52 5.07
CA ASN A 133 7.57 1.08 6.44
C ASN A 133 8.49 2.00 7.28
N ASN A 134 7.94 3.07 7.83
CA ASN A 134 8.60 3.79 8.91
C ASN A 134 8.37 3.00 10.21
N SER A 135 9.40 2.31 10.68
CA SER A 135 9.41 1.57 11.97
C SER A 135 9.03 2.41 13.18
N ASN A 136 9.00 3.74 13.04
CA ASN A 136 8.62 4.70 14.07
C ASN A 136 7.13 5.09 14.05
N MET A 137 6.31 4.49 13.19
CA MET A 137 4.89 4.84 13.03
C MET A 137 3.97 3.75 13.58
N ALA A 138 4.05 3.52 14.88
CA ALA A 138 3.05 2.76 15.63
C ALA A 138 1.75 3.58 15.76
N VAL A 139 1.04 3.78 14.64
CA VAL A 139 -0.28 4.45 14.64
C VAL A 139 -1.36 3.55 15.27
N THR A 140 -1.11 2.24 15.28
CA THR A 140 -1.88 1.21 15.95
C THR A 140 -0.93 0.20 16.57
N ASN A 141 -1.33 -0.50 17.64
CA ASN A 141 -0.55 -1.55 18.34
C ASN A 141 -0.13 -2.77 17.47
N LYS A 142 -0.19 -2.64 16.15
CA LYS A 142 0.27 -3.61 15.16
C LYS A 142 1.23 -2.90 14.22
N ASN A 143 2.45 -3.43 14.10
CA ASN A 143 3.36 -3.10 13.01
C ASN A 143 2.70 -3.54 11.70
N GLU A 144 1.93 -2.65 11.09
CA GLU A 144 1.38 -2.88 9.78
C GLU A 144 2.42 -2.45 8.74
N ASN A 145 3.22 -3.42 8.29
CA ASN A 145 4.11 -3.23 7.15
C ASN A 145 3.25 -2.80 5.94
N GLY A 146 3.61 -1.70 5.30
CA GLY A 146 2.90 -1.17 4.15
C GLY A 146 3.47 0.16 3.66
N TYR A 147 2.79 0.75 2.67
CA TYR A 147 3.18 2.02 2.07
C TYR A 147 2.26 3.15 2.54
N MET A 148 2.86 4.29 2.89
CA MET A 148 2.13 5.50 3.29
C MET A 148 2.32 6.60 2.27
N GLN A 149 1.21 7.18 1.80
CA GLN A 149 1.24 8.31 0.87
C GLN A 149 1.56 9.60 1.63
N VAL A 150 2.51 10.38 1.12
CA VAL A 150 2.83 11.71 1.63
C VAL A 150 1.90 12.74 0.99
N LEU A 151 1.19 13.52 1.82
CA LEU A 151 0.20 14.52 1.35
C LEU A 151 0.76 15.94 1.28
N ASN A 152 1.85 16.24 1.99
CA ASN A 152 2.55 17.52 1.92
C ASN A 152 4.05 17.33 2.16
N ARG A 153 4.85 18.27 1.67
CA ARG A 153 6.29 18.33 1.93
C ARG A 153 6.59 19.47 2.90
N GLY A 154 7.56 19.27 3.78
CA GLY A 154 8.02 20.30 4.71
C GLY A 154 8.71 19.71 5.93
N LYS A 155 8.95 20.55 6.94
CA LYS A 155 9.49 20.11 8.24
C LYS A 155 8.60 19.06 8.92
N TYR A 156 7.31 19.10 8.62
CA TYR A 156 6.31 18.16 9.09
C TYR A 156 5.57 17.59 7.87
N GLU A 157 5.43 16.27 7.86
CA GLU A 157 4.79 15.52 6.78
C GLU A 157 3.50 14.89 7.27
N LEU A 158 2.42 15.10 6.52
CA LEU A 158 1.12 14.48 6.68
C LEU A 158 1.12 13.21 5.85
N LEU A 159 0.86 12.10 6.53
CA LEU A 159 0.86 10.78 5.93
C LEU A 159 -0.55 10.21 5.88
N LYS A 160 -0.88 9.57 4.76
CA LYS A 160 -2.13 8.85 4.54
C LYS A 160 -1.81 7.39 4.30
N GLN A 161 -2.28 6.53 5.21
CA GLN A 161 -2.30 5.09 4.97
C GLN A 161 -3.51 4.76 4.10
N VAL A 162 -3.28 4.17 2.93
CA VAL A 162 -4.34 3.64 2.07
C VAL A 162 -4.26 2.13 2.17
N ARG A 163 -5.25 1.53 2.83
CA ARG A 163 -5.35 0.08 2.98
C ARG A 163 -6.45 -0.43 2.07
N ARG A 164 -6.18 -1.55 1.40
CA ARG A 164 -7.24 -2.35 0.78
C ARG A 164 -7.34 -3.69 1.47
N THR A 165 -8.56 -4.17 1.68
CA THR A 165 -8.82 -5.51 2.22
C THR A 165 -9.82 -6.25 1.36
N VAL A 166 -9.86 -7.57 1.48
CA VAL A 166 -10.93 -8.37 0.88
C VAL A 166 -12.05 -8.46 1.90
N ASP A 167 -13.24 -8.06 1.48
CA ASP A 167 -14.48 -8.28 2.20
C ASP A 167 -15.37 -9.26 1.43
N SER A 168 -16.34 -9.83 2.11
CA SER A 168 -17.27 -10.80 1.56
C SER A 168 -18.71 -10.49 1.95
N ALA A 169 -19.62 -10.67 0.99
CA ALA A 169 -21.05 -10.58 1.23
C ALA A 169 -21.73 -11.88 0.81
N ASP A 170 -22.63 -12.35 1.66
CA ASP A 170 -23.48 -13.49 1.35
C ASP A 170 -24.73 -13.02 0.59
N SER A 171 -25.11 -13.79 -0.42
CA SER A 171 -26.42 -13.65 -1.06
C SER A 171 -27.53 -13.85 -0.02
N LEU A 172 -28.65 -13.14 -0.15
CA LEU A 172 -29.83 -13.27 0.74
C LEU A 172 -30.38 -14.70 0.83
N PHE A 173 -30.04 -15.55 -0.14
CA PHE A 173 -30.41 -16.97 -0.18
C PHE A 173 -29.25 -17.91 0.21
N ARG A 174 -28.12 -17.40 0.70
CA ARG A 174 -26.90 -18.14 1.09
C ARG A 174 -26.32 -19.08 0.02
N THR A 175 -26.72 -18.90 -1.23
CA THR A 175 -26.32 -19.77 -2.37
C THR A 175 -24.96 -19.39 -2.96
N GLN A 176 -24.49 -18.16 -2.72
CA GLN A 176 -23.21 -17.69 -3.27
C GLN A 176 -22.60 -16.59 -2.40
N LYS A 177 -21.34 -16.81 -1.99
CA LYS A 177 -20.48 -15.80 -1.36
C LYS A 177 -19.78 -14.98 -2.44
N ARG A 178 -19.80 -13.66 -2.30
CA ARG A 178 -19.18 -12.72 -3.24
C ARG A 178 -18.07 -11.96 -2.54
N TYR A 179 -16.92 -11.85 -3.19
CA TYR A 179 -15.76 -11.14 -2.65
C TYR A 179 -15.55 -9.82 -3.37
N PHE A 180 -15.12 -8.80 -2.64
CA PHE A 180 -14.81 -7.48 -3.20
C PHE A 180 -13.67 -6.81 -2.43
N PHE A 181 -12.91 -5.98 -3.13
CA PHE A 181 -11.92 -5.11 -2.51
C PHE A 181 -12.60 -3.88 -1.92
N VAL A 182 -12.30 -3.60 -0.65
CA VAL A 182 -12.74 -2.41 0.11
C VAL A 182 -11.55 -1.57 0.55
#